data_AF-A0A4S4BC54-F1
#
_entry.id   AF-A0A4S4BC54-F1
#
_cell.length_a   1.000
_cell.length_b   1.000
_cell.length_c   1.000
_cell.angle_alpha   90.00
_cell.angle_beta   90.00
_cell.angle_gamma   90.00
#
_symmetry.space_group_name_H-M   'P 1'
#
loop_
_entity.id
_entity.type
_entity.pdbx_description
1 polymer ?
#
loop_
_entity_poly.entity_id
_entity_poly.type
_entity_poly.pdbx_seq_one_letter_code
_entity_poly.pdbx_strand_id
1 'polypeptide(L)'
;MMQITHVFHMFIGVLALATSAQAQDSSPPAPQTYTVTLGSGQNVMVTAPAATPHPDSGWITWQFERKAASPDGRFVAVIFLKDAVFAKDNVTVVYLVKPGGQILPLPDSDVNILNWTPDGQYLLGGGVNTLRLWNTNGKVRTRVLDSIGALDTTGNFACVSPLSFDEAAVTVQRFSLPQLRPAGTFVLPAAPAEDERFCR
;
A
#
# COMPACT_ATOMS: atom_id res chain seq x y z
N MET A 1 83.26 15.89 -20.17
CA MET A 1 82.62 14.89 -19.30
C MET A 1 81.14 15.23 -19.24
N MET A 2 80.29 14.42 -19.87
CA MET A 2 78.85 14.66 -20.02
C MET A 2 78.12 13.50 -19.34
N GLN A 3 77.35 13.78 -18.28
CA GLN A 3 76.53 12.78 -17.58
C GLN A 3 75.19 12.63 -18.30
N ILE A 4 74.80 11.39 -18.60
CA ILE A 4 73.48 11.02 -19.13
C ILE A 4 72.64 10.57 -17.94
N THR A 5 71.50 11.21 -17.71
CA THR A 5 70.52 10.81 -16.69
C THR A 5 69.40 10.03 -17.37
N HIS A 6 69.22 8.75 -17.00
CA HIS A 6 68.12 7.93 -17.47
C HIS A 6 66.85 8.21 -16.65
N VAL A 7 65.74 8.52 -17.31
CA VAL A 7 64.41 8.64 -16.68
C VAL A 7 63.60 7.38 -16.95
N PHE A 8 63.33 6.60 -15.90
CA PHE A 8 62.42 5.44 -15.92
C PHE A 8 60.97 5.94 -15.88
N HIS A 9 60.16 5.59 -16.88
CA HIS A 9 58.70 5.81 -16.86
C HIS A 9 57.99 4.57 -16.34
N MET A 10 57.30 4.71 -15.20
CA MET A 10 56.44 3.68 -14.61
C MET A 10 55.02 3.86 -15.16
N PHE A 11 54.57 2.93 -16.02
CA PHE A 11 53.18 2.88 -16.47
C PHE A 11 52.31 2.23 -15.40
N ILE A 12 51.44 3.01 -14.75
CA ILE A 12 50.38 2.48 -13.89
C ILE A 12 49.17 2.20 -14.78
N GLY A 13 48.93 0.92 -15.09
CA GLY A 13 47.72 0.47 -15.77
C GLY A 13 46.53 0.48 -14.80
N VAL A 14 45.53 1.31 -15.07
CA VAL A 14 44.25 1.28 -14.35
C VAL A 14 43.41 0.13 -14.90
N LEU A 15 43.18 -0.90 -14.08
CA LEU A 15 42.30 -2.01 -14.40
C LEU A 15 40.85 -1.56 -14.19
N ALA A 16 40.14 -1.23 -15.27
CA ALA A 16 38.71 -0.93 -15.20
C ALA A 16 37.93 -2.25 -15.14
N LEU A 17 37.34 -2.55 -13.97
CA LEU A 17 36.34 -3.60 -13.84
C LEU A 17 35.05 -3.12 -14.50
N ALA A 18 34.79 -3.57 -15.73
CA ALA A 18 33.49 -3.39 -16.35
C ALA A 18 32.49 -4.32 -15.66
N THR A 19 31.59 -3.77 -14.85
CA THR A 19 30.39 -4.47 -14.41
C THR A 19 29.47 -4.66 -15.63
N SER A 20 29.33 -5.90 -16.11
CA SER A 20 28.35 -6.20 -17.15
C SER A 20 26.94 -6.05 -16.57
N ALA A 21 26.24 -4.98 -16.92
CA ALA A 21 24.80 -4.93 -16.76
C ALA A 21 24.19 -5.96 -17.72
N GLN A 22 23.57 -7.02 -17.20
CA GLN A 22 22.79 -7.94 -18.03
C GLN A 22 21.61 -7.14 -18.62
N ALA A 23 21.63 -6.92 -19.93
CA ALA A 23 20.53 -6.29 -20.64
C ALA A 23 19.29 -7.21 -20.58
N GLN A 24 18.14 -6.64 -20.22
CA GLN A 24 16.90 -7.37 -20.10
C GLN A 24 16.26 -7.57 -21.48
N ASP A 25 16.20 -8.81 -21.96
CA ASP A 25 16.00 -9.16 -23.39
C ASP A 25 14.52 -9.24 -23.84
N SER A 26 13.55 -9.00 -22.95
CA SER A 26 12.12 -9.04 -23.27
C SER A 26 11.45 -7.69 -23.01
N SER A 27 10.43 -7.33 -23.80
CA SER A 27 9.61 -6.13 -23.56
C SER A 27 8.79 -6.24 -22.27
N PRO A 28 8.47 -5.12 -21.59
CA PRO A 28 7.63 -5.16 -20.39
C PRO A 28 6.23 -5.72 -20.68
N PRO A 29 5.70 -6.60 -19.81
CA PRO A 29 4.31 -7.04 -19.88
C PRO A 29 3.35 -5.84 -19.80
N ALA A 30 2.23 -5.94 -20.52
CA ALA A 30 1.16 -4.95 -20.41
C ALA A 30 0.58 -4.95 -18.97
N PRO A 31 0.31 -3.79 -18.37
CA PRO A 31 -0.28 -3.73 -17.04
C PRO A 31 -1.67 -4.36 -17.00
N GLN A 32 -1.97 -5.07 -15.91
CA GLN A 32 -3.31 -5.62 -15.71
C GLN A 32 -4.36 -4.51 -15.54
N THR A 33 -5.59 -4.80 -15.95
CA THR A 33 -6.72 -3.89 -15.77
C THR A 33 -7.82 -4.58 -14.97
N TYR A 34 -8.48 -3.83 -14.10
CA TYR A 34 -9.63 -4.28 -13.33
C TYR A 34 -10.83 -3.38 -13.60
N THR A 35 -12.00 -3.98 -13.88
CA THR A 35 -13.22 -3.21 -14.12
C THR A 35 -13.99 -3.01 -12.82
N VAL A 36 -14.20 -1.74 -12.47
CA VAL A 36 -15.05 -1.31 -11.37
C VAL A 36 -16.42 -0.92 -11.90
N THR A 37 -17.49 -1.41 -11.28
CA THR A 37 -18.84 -0.90 -11.49
C THR A 37 -19.23 -0.02 -10.31
N LEU A 38 -19.51 1.26 -10.57
CA LEU A 38 -19.99 2.21 -9.57
C LEU A 38 -21.47 1.96 -9.25
N GLY A 39 -21.97 2.48 -8.13
CA GLY A 39 -23.40 2.41 -7.78
C GLY A 39 -24.33 3.05 -8.82
N SER A 40 -23.81 3.92 -9.70
CA SER A 40 -24.53 4.46 -10.86
C SER A 40 -24.71 3.47 -12.02
N GLY A 41 -24.07 2.29 -11.96
CA GLY A 41 -23.97 1.33 -13.07
C GLY A 41 -22.85 1.63 -14.07
N GLN A 42 -22.13 2.75 -13.92
CA GLN A 42 -20.99 3.08 -14.78
C GLN A 42 -19.84 2.10 -14.55
N ASN A 43 -19.31 1.54 -15.63
CA ASN A 43 -18.08 0.74 -15.62
C ASN A 43 -16.86 1.61 -15.87
N VAL A 44 -15.82 1.43 -15.05
CA VAL A 44 -14.55 2.16 -15.11
C VAL A 44 -13.42 1.15 -15.08
N MET A 45 -12.55 1.18 -16.09
CA MET A 45 -11.34 0.36 -16.10
C MET A 45 -10.23 1.04 -15.32
N VAL A 46 -9.70 0.36 -14.31
CA VAL A 46 -8.55 0.80 -13.52
C VAL A 46 -7.35 -0.03 -13.93
N THR A 47 -6.30 0.64 -14.41
CA THR A 47 -5.06 0.00 -14.86
C THR A 47 -4.02 0.01 -13.74
N ALA A 48 -3.38 -1.12 -13.51
CA ALA A 48 -2.26 -1.23 -12.57
C ALA A 48 -1.06 -0.38 -13.03
N PRO A 49 -0.08 -0.09 -12.14
CA PRO A 49 1.15 0.57 -12.57
C PRO A 49 1.91 -0.24 -13.62
N ALA A 50 2.77 0.45 -14.37
CA ALA A 50 3.64 -0.18 -15.35
C ALA A 50 4.61 -1.17 -14.68
N ALA A 51 4.93 -2.25 -15.41
CA ALA A 51 5.97 -3.17 -14.98
C ALA A 51 7.33 -2.47 -14.92
N THR A 52 8.13 -2.79 -13.92
CA THR A 52 9.49 -2.27 -13.77
C THR A 52 10.52 -3.40 -13.83
N PRO A 53 11.76 -3.15 -14.28
CA PRO A 53 12.78 -4.19 -14.29
C PRO A 53 13.04 -4.76 -12.89
N HIS A 54 13.13 -6.09 -12.76
CA HIS A 54 13.57 -6.75 -11.54
C HIS A 54 15.11 -6.72 -11.46
N PRO A 55 15.72 -6.52 -10.27
CA PRO A 55 17.18 -6.44 -10.14
C PRO A 55 17.95 -7.65 -10.69
N ASP A 56 17.37 -8.85 -10.53
CA ASP A 56 18.05 -10.10 -10.92
C ASP A 56 17.75 -10.54 -12.37
N SER A 57 16.49 -10.43 -12.81
CA SER A 57 16.02 -10.64 -14.20
C SER A 57 14.49 -10.55 -14.25
N GLY A 58 13.94 -10.17 -15.40
CA GLY A 58 12.48 -10.17 -15.62
C GLY A 58 11.78 -8.94 -15.08
N TRP A 59 10.47 -9.03 -14.90
CA TRP A 59 9.62 -7.86 -14.67
C TRP A 59 8.91 -7.94 -13.32
N ILE A 60 9.03 -6.89 -12.52
CA ILE A 60 8.17 -6.64 -11.38
C ILE A 60 6.83 -6.15 -11.94
N THR A 61 5.78 -6.93 -11.72
CA THR A 61 4.43 -6.63 -12.18
C THR A 61 3.50 -6.29 -11.03
N TRP A 62 2.25 -5.99 -11.36
CA TRP A 62 1.22 -5.62 -10.40
C TRP A 62 -0.02 -6.45 -10.67
N GLN A 63 -0.60 -7.00 -9.62
CA GLN A 63 -1.73 -7.91 -9.69
C GLN A 63 -2.92 -7.29 -8.97
N PHE A 64 -4.12 -7.48 -9.49
CA PHE A 64 -5.33 -7.09 -8.77
C PHE A 64 -5.45 -7.92 -7.50
N GLU A 65 -5.58 -7.25 -6.35
CA GLU A 65 -5.69 -7.91 -5.05
C GLU A 65 -7.14 -7.86 -4.54
N ARG A 66 -7.69 -6.65 -4.42
CA ARG A 66 -8.98 -6.42 -3.76
C ARG A 66 -9.63 -5.12 -4.22
N LYS A 67 -10.94 -5.03 -4.05
CA LYS A 67 -11.68 -3.76 -4.03
C LYS A 67 -12.46 -3.54 -2.73
N ALA A 68 -12.75 -2.27 -2.40
CA ALA A 68 -13.62 -1.87 -1.30
C ALA A 68 -14.53 -0.71 -1.73
N ALA A 69 -15.84 -0.95 -1.80
CA ALA A 69 -16.82 0.08 -2.12
C ALA A 69 -17.23 0.88 -0.87
N SER A 70 -17.45 2.18 -1.03
CA SER A 70 -18.11 3.00 0.00
C SER A 70 -19.54 2.48 0.21
N PRO A 71 -20.16 2.70 1.38
CA PRO A 71 -21.50 2.19 1.69
C PRO A 71 -22.58 2.61 0.69
N ASP A 72 -22.45 3.81 0.12
CA ASP A 72 -23.35 4.35 -0.91
C ASP A 72 -22.97 3.93 -2.35
N GLY A 73 -21.91 3.14 -2.52
CA GLY A 73 -21.41 2.67 -3.81
C GLY A 73 -20.83 3.76 -4.72
N ARG A 74 -20.72 5.01 -4.24
CA ARG A 74 -20.24 6.14 -5.06
C ARG A 74 -18.73 6.13 -5.27
N PHE A 75 -18.00 5.53 -4.35
CA PHE A 75 -16.56 5.40 -4.40
C PHE A 75 -16.17 3.94 -4.33
N VAL A 76 -15.12 3.55 -5.06
CA VAL A 76 -14.55 2.21 -4.96
C VAL A 76 -13.05 2.33 -4.93
N ALA A 77 -12.45 1.86 -3.84
CA ALA A 77 -11.01 1.69 -3.75
C ALA A 77 -10.61 0.36 -4.41
N VAL A 78 -9.54 0.38 -5.20
CA VAL A 78 -8.95 -0.78 -5.87
C VAL A 78 -7.50 -0.88 -5.43
N ILE A 79 -7.10 -2.05 -4.96
CA ILE A 79 -5.74 -2.35 -4.52
C ILE A 79 -5.07 -3.21 -5.59
N PHE A 80 -3.88 -2.80 -6.02
CA PHE A 80 -2.95 -3.69 -6.72
C PHE A 80 -1.76 -4.02 -5.82
N LEU A 81 -1.37 -5.28 -5.80
CA LEU A 81 -0.22 -5.78 -5.08
C LEU A 81 0.96 -5.89 -6.05
N LYS A 82 2.11 -5.36 -5.66
CA LYS A 82 3.38 -5.55 -6.38
C LYS A 82 3.80 -7.00 -6.26
N ASP A 83 4.13 -7.63 -7.37
CA ASP A 83 4.76 -8.93 -7.37
C ASP A 83 6.11 -8.83 -6.64
N ALA A 84 6.24 -9.60 -5.56
CA ALA A 84 7.39 -9.60 -4.69
C ALA A 84 7.77 -11.03 -4.34
N VAL A 85 9.08 -11.33 -4.41
CA VAL A 85 9.61 -12.67 -4.09
C VAL A 85 9.39 -13.02 -2.62
N PHE A 86 9.42 -12.02 -1.74
CA PHE A 86 9.18 -12.19 -0.31
C PHE A 86 7.99 -11.35 0.15
N ALA A 87 7.11 -11.94 0.95
CA ALA A 87 5.92 -11.27 1.47
C ALA A 87 6.23 -10.00 2.28
N LYS A 88 7.42 -9.89 2.88
CA LYS A 88 7.88 -8.69 3.59
C LYS A 88 8.08 -7.46 2.69
N ASP A 89 8.25 -7.69 1.38
CA ASP A 89 8.48 -6.66 0.37
C ASP A 89 7.19 -6.38 -0.44
N ASN A 90 6.06 -6.91 0.04
CA ASN A 90 4.74 -6.61 -0.50
C ASN A 90 4.51 -5.10 -0.40
N VAL A 91 4.26 -4.48 -1.55
CA VAL A 91 3.91 -3.07 -1.65
C VAL A 91 2.59 -2.99 -2.37
N THR A 92 1.65 -2.22 -1.83
CA THR A 92 0.37 -1.99 -2.48
C THR A 92 0.24 -0.57 -3.04
N VAL A 93 -0.50 -0.48 -4.13
CA VAL A 93 -1.04 0.78 -4.63
C VAL A 93 -2.55 0.77 -4.54
N VAL A 94 -3.12 1.90 -4.13
CA VAL A 94 -4.56 2.06 -4.01
C VAL A 94 -5.03 3.17 -4.93
N TYR A 95 -5.99 2.86 -5.79
CA TYR A 95 -6.70 3.83 -6.61
C TYR A 95 -8.11 3.99 -6.08
N LEU A 96 -8.56 5.24 -5.96
CA LEU A 96 -9.93 5.60 -5.66
C LEU A 96 -10.66 5.95 -6.94
N VAL A 97 -11.63 5.11 -7.33
CA VAL A 97 -12.60 5.44 -8.38
C VAL A 97 -13.68 6.30 -7.77
N LYS A 98 -13.90 7.47 -8.36
CA LYS A 98 -14.83 8.50 -7.90
C LYS A 98 -16.03 8.59 -8.84
N PRO A 99 -17.13 9.26 -8.42
CA PRO A 99 -18.24 9.58 -9.31
C PRO A 99 -17.77 10.26 -10.60
N GLY A 100 -18.41 9.91 -11.72
CA GLY A 100 -18.03 10.39 -13.06
C GLY A 100 -16.85 9.64 -13.68
N GLY A 101 -16.32 8.60 -13.01
CA GLY A 101 -15.24 7.75 -13.54
C GLY A 101 -13.84 8.33 -13.36
N GLN A 102 -13.67 9.37 -12.55
CA GLN A 102 -12.35 9.88 -12.20
C GLN A 102 -11.60 8.83 -11.35
N ILE A 103 -10.37 8.51 -11.75
CA ILE A 103 -9.46 7.65 -10.99
C ILE A 103 -8.44 8.53 -10.28
N LEU A 104 -8.31 8.34 -8.96
CA LEU A 104 -7.37 9.08 -8.12
C LEU A 104 -6.41 8.11 -7.44
N PRO A 105 -5.09 8.15 -7.72
CA PRO A 105 -4.12 7.42 -6.91
C PRO A 105 -4.11 7.99 -5.48
N LEU A 106 -4.20 7.11 -4.49
CA LEU A 106 -4.09 7.50 -3.08
C LEU A 106 -2.61 7.50 -2.66
N PRO A 107 -2.11 8.56 -2.00
CA PRO A 107 -0.74 8.59 -1.50
C PRO A 107 -0.58 7.63 -0.32
N ASP A 108 0.66 7.25 -0.04
CA ASP A 108 1.03 6.35 1.06
C ASP A 108 0.24 5.03 1.05
N SER A 109 0.04 4.44 -0.12
CA SER A 109 -0.90 3.35 -0.33
C SER A 109 -0.47 1.97 0.15
N ASP A 110 0.63 1.86 0.88
CA ASP A 110 1.16 0.58 1.39
C ASP A 110 0.32 0.07 2.59
N VAL A 111 -0.82 -0.53 2.25
CA VAL A 111 -1.82 -1.08 3.16
C VAL A 111 -2.33 -2.44 2.69
N ASN A 112 -2.71 -3.29 3.64
CA ASN A 112 -3.26 -4.62 3.41
C ASN A 112 -4.75 -4.72 3.77
N ILE A 113 -5.26 -3.79 4.59
CA ILE A 113 -6.65 -3.74 5.06
C ILE A 113 -7.27 -2.41 4.61
N LEU A 114 -8.51 -2.43 4.12
CA LEU A 114 -9.28 -1.24 3.78
C LEU A 114 -10.71 -1.34 4.34
N ASN A 115 -11.12 -0.33 5.11
CA ASN A 115 -12.49 -0.21 5.63
C ASN A 115 -13.02 1.22 5.44
N TRP A 116 -14.22 1.34 4.88
CA TRP A 116 -14.89 2.64 4.78
C TRP A 116 -15.56 3.02 6.10
N THR A 117 -15.59 4.33 6.38
CA THR A 117 -16.50 4.85 7.39
C THR A 117 -17.95 4.69 6.94
N PRO A 118 -18.91 4.47 7.87
CA PRO A 118 -20.32 4.26 7.51
C PRO A 118 -20.95 5.41 6.70
N ASP A 119 -20.43 6.63 6.85
CA ASP A 119 -20.88 7.81 6.12
C ASP A 119 -20.22 7.97 4.74
N GLY A 120 -19.28 7.07 4.36
CA GLY A 120 -18.55 7.10 3.09
C GLY A 120 -17.58 8.28 2.93
N GLN A 121 -17.34 9.07 3.97
CA GLN A 121 -16.47 10.25 3.87
C GLN A 121 -14.98 9.92 3.93
N TYR A 122 -14.64 8.81 4.58
CA TYR A 122 -13.25 8.39 4.77
C TYR A 122 -13.05 6.92 4.49
N LEU A 123 -11.88 6.62 3.94
CA LEU A 123 -11.35 5.27 3.81
C LEU A 123 -10.23 5.10 4.85
N LEU A 124 -10.36 4.10 5.69
CA LEU A 124 -9.34 3.68 6.65
C LEU A 124 -8.49 2.58 6.02
N GLY A 125 -7.17 2.69 6.13
CA GLY A 125 -6.22 1.69 5.67
C GLY A 125 -5.23 1.27 6.75
N GLY A 126 -4.92 -0.02 6.79
CA GLY A 126 -3.94 -0.59 7.71
C GLY A 126 -2.78 -1.22 6.96
N GLY A 127 -1.58 -0.67 7.13
CA GLY A 127 -0.32 -1.33 6.76
C GLY A 127 0.23 -2.15 7.92
N VAL A 128 1.52 -2.51 7.85
CA VAL A 128 2.20 -3.27 8.92
C VAL A 128 2.06 -2.59 10.29
N ASN A 129 2.34 -1.28 10.34
CA ASN A 129 2.32 -0.48 11.56
C ASN A 129 1.79 0.95 11.33
N THR A 130 1.15 1.18 10.19
CA THR A 130 0.71 2.50 9.73
C THR A 130 -0.79 2.50 9.49
N LEU A 131 -1.50 3.25 10.32
CA LEU A 131 -2.92 3.54 10.16
C LEU A 131 -3.06 4.78 9.28
N ARG A 132 -3.85 4.66 8.21
CA ARG A 132 -4.07 5.73 7.25
C ARG A 132 -5.55 6.05 7.14
N LEU A 133 -5.85 7.32 6.98
CA LEU A 133 -7.19 7.84 6.76
C LEU A 133 -7.17 8.76 5.54
N TRP A 134 -7.76 8.30 4.44
CA TRP A 134 -7.96 9.13 3.26
C TRP A 134 -9.36 9.71 3.27
N ASN A 135 -9.49 10.97 2.86
CA ASN A 135 -10.79 11.49 2.43
C ASN A 135 -11.01 11.20 0.94
N THR A 136 -12.22 11.49 0.46
CA THR A 136 -12.63 11.28 -0.95
C THR A 136 -11.90 12.17 -1.97
N ASN A 137 -11.07 13.11 -1.50
CA ASN A 137 -10.19 13.94 -2.33
C ASN A 137 -8.72 13.48 -2.29
N GLY A 138 -8.42 12.34 -1.67
CA GLY A 138 -7.09 11.75 -1.60
C GLY A 138 -6.17 12.35 -0.55
N LYS A 139 -6.65 13.29 0.28
CA LYS A 139 -5.86 13.80 1.40
C LYS A 139 -5.73 12.72 2.46
N VAL A 140 -4.50 12.37 2.79
CA VAL A 140 -4.16 11.36 3.79
C VAL A 140 -3.83 11.98 5.14
N ARG A 141 -4.18 11.27 6.21
CA ARG A 141 -3.61 11.41 7.54
C ARG A 141 -3.07 10.06 7.98
N THR A 142 -1.91 10.06 8.61
CA THR A 142 -1.21 8.83 9.00
C THR A 142 -0.88 8.84 10.48
N ARG A 143 -0.97 7.67 11.10
CA ARG A 143 -0.52 7.41 12.45
C ARG A 143 0.31 6.12 12.47
N VAL A 144 1.48 6.18 13.10
CA VAL A 144 2.30 4.99 13.37
C VAL A 144 1.84 4.37 14.69
N LEU A 145 1.69 3.05 14.68
CA LEU A 145 1.30 2.18 15.80
C LEU A 145 2.34 1.07 15.95
N ASP A 146 2.22 0.22 16.97
CA ASP A 146 3.14 -0.90 17.14
C ASP A 146 2.85 -2.03 16.12
N SER A 147 1.57 -2.35 15.93
CA SER A 147 1.09 -3.30 14.94
C SER A 147 -0.38 -3.04 14.60
N ILE A 148 -0.83 -3.55 13.45
CA ILE A 148 -2.24 -3.53 13.02
C ILE A 148 -2.62 -4.93 12.56
N GLY A 149 -3.43 -5.62 13.36
CA GLY A 149 -4.00 -6.93 13.03
C GLY A 149 -5.40 -6.84 12.42
N ALA A 150 -6.25 -5.95 12.96
CA ALA A 150 -7.59 -5.72 12.43
C ALA A 150 -8.02 -4.26 12.57
N LEU A 151 -8.88 -3.81 11.65
CA LEU A 151 -9.44 -2.47 11.63
C LEU A 151 -10.95 -2.49 11.65
N ASP A 152 -11.54 -1.51 12.33
CA ASP A 152 -12.96 -1.23 12.27
C ASP A 152 -13.22 0.27 12.48
N THR A 153 -14.41 0.74 12.13
CA THR A 153 -14.78 2.15 12.19
C THR A 153 -16.24 2.36 12.55
N THR A 154 -16.49 3.46 13.26
CA THR A 154 -17.79 4.15 13.32
C THR A 154 -17.68 5.48 12.56
N GLY A 155 -18.72 6.33 12.58
CA GLY A 155 -18.62 7.68 12.03
C GLY A 155 -17.61 8.58 12.77
N ASN A 156 -17.32 8.28 14.04
CA ASN A 156 -16.48 9.14 14.89
C ASN A 156 -15.15 8.50 15.29
N PHE A 157 -14.99 7.19 15.09
CA PHE A 157 -13.84 6.45 15.58
C PHE A 157 -13.28 5.49 14.53
N ALA A 158 -11.96 5.39 14.50
CA ALA A 158 -11.25 4.22 14.01
C ALA A 158 -10.84 3.37 15.21
N CYS A 159 -11.05 2.06 15.11
CA CYS A 159 -10.67 1.08 16.10
C CYS A 159 -9.63 0.14 15.49
N VAL A 160 -8.57 -0.12 16.24
CA VAL A 160 -7.43 -0.94 15.81
C VAL A 160 -7.19 -2.02 16.83
N SER A 161 -7.21 -3.28 16.37
CA SER A 161 -6.63 -4.38 17.11
C SER A 161 -5.16 -4.54 16.72
N PRO A 162 -4.20 -4.57 17.66
CA PRO A 162 -2.80 -4.84 17.34
C PRO A 162 -2.53 -6.31 17.01
N LEU A 163 -3.41 -7.23 17.42
CA LEU A 163 -3.25 -8.69 17.27
C LEU A 163 -4.43 -9.27 16.49
N SER A 164 -4.25 -10.47 15.92
CA SER A 164 -5.38 -11.25 15.42
C SER A 164 -6.31 -11.62 16.57
N PHE A 165 -7.57 -11.92 16.25
CA PHE A 165 -8.57 -12.27 17.25
C PHE A 165 -8.46 -13.71 17.78
N ASP A 166 -7.34 -14.39 17.55
CA ASP A 166 -7.05 -15.73 18.07
C ASP A 166 -6.67 -15.74 19.56
N GLU A 167 -6.51 -14.57 20.18
CA GLU A 167 -6.23 -14.41 21.60
C GLU A 167 -7.50 -14.34 22.47
N ALA A 168 -7.40 -14.80 23.72
CA ALA A 168 -8.51 -14.88 24.66
C ALA A 168 -9.13 -13.52 25.03
N ALA A 169 -8.38 -12.43 24.95
CA ALA A 169 -8.88 -11.07 25.12
C ALA A 169 -8.02 -10.10 24.32
N VAL A 170 -8.66 -9.20 23.59
CA VAL A 170 -7.97 -8.27 22.69
C VAL A 170 -8.18 -6.84 23.16
N THR A 171 -7.08 -6.12 23.38
CA THR A 171 -7.13 -4.68 23.67
C THR A 171 -7.21 -3.90 22.36
N VAL A 172 -8.35 -3.27 22.14
CA VAL A 172 -8.61 -2.42 20.98
C VAL A 172 -8.25 -0.99 21.30
N GLN A 173 -7.45 -0.36 20.44
CA GLN A 173 -7.14 1.06 20.48
C GLN A 173 -8.16 1.86 19.70
N ARG A 174 -8.61 2.99 20.25
CA ARG A 174 -9.57 3.88 19.60
C ARG A 174 -8.93 5.21 19.23
N PHE A 175 -9.25 5.70 18.05
CA PHE A 175 -8.79 6.99 17.54
C PHE A 175 -9.97 7.81 17.03
N SER A 176 -10.10 9.04 17.50
CA SER A 176 -11.12 9.98 17.04
C SER A 176 -10.87 10.41 15.60
N LEU A 177 -11.94 10.38 14.82
CA LEU A 177 -11.95 10.86 13.45
C LEU A 177 -12.33 12.35 13.41
N PRO A 178 -11.81 13.09 12.42
CA PRO A 178 -10.92 12.60 11.36
C PRO A 178 -9.43 12.82 11.66
N GLN A 179 -9.03 13.26 12.86
CA GLN A 179 -7.64 13.61 13.18
C GLN A 179 -6.76 12.42 13.61
N LEU A 180 -7.34 11.23 13.80
CA LEU A 180 -6.66 10.06 14.36
C LEU A 180 -6.02 10.34 15.74
N ARG A 181 -6.68 11.16 16.57
CA ARG A 181 -6.20 11.43 17.95
C ARG A 181 -6.60 10.27 18.87
N PRO A 182 -5.73 9.81 19.78
CA PRO A 182 -6.06 8.72 20.71
C PRO A 182 -7.33 9.07 21.50
N ALA A 183 -8.23 8.11 21.61
CA ALA A 183 -9.54 8.27 22.25
C ALA A 183 -9.82 7.15 23.28
N GLY A 184 -8.75 6.54 23.80
CA GLY A 184 -8.78 5.46 24.78
C GLY A 184 -8.63 4.07 24.17
N THR A 185 -8.83 3.07 25.02
CA THR A 185 -8.83 1.64 24.66
C THR A 185 -10.04 0.96 25.28
N PHE A 186 -10.40 -0.21 24.76
CA PHE A 186 -11.34 -1.13 25.40
C PHE A 186 -10.94 -2.57 25.13
N VAL A 187 -11.45 -3.49 25.94
CA VAL A 187 -11.16 -4.93 25.78
C VAL A 187 -12.35 -5.63 25.14
N LEU A 188 -12.08 -6.42 24.10
CA LEU A 188 -13.00 -7.43 23.59
C LEU A 188 -12.72 -8.74 24.35
N PRO A 189 -13.74 -9.34 24.98
CA PRO A 189 -13.56 -10.57 25.76
C PRO A 189 -13.44 -11.82 24.88
N ALA A 190 -13.66 -11.71 23.58
CA ALA A 190 -13.52 -12.77 22.58
C ALA A 190 -13.42 -12.13 21.19
N ALA A 191 -13.05 -12.94 20.19
CA ALA A 191 -13.13 -12.57 18.79
C ALA A 191 -14.56 -12.14 18.41
N PRO A 192 -14.74 -11.04 17.66
CA PRO A 192 -16.02 -10.76 17.02
C PRO A 192 -16.36 -11.86 16.00
N ALA A 193 -17.64 -12.14 15.83
CA ALA A 193 -18.08 -13.07 14.78
C ALA A 193 -17.71 -12.55 13.37
N GLU A 194 -17.73 -13.46 12.39
CA GLU A 194 -17.66 -13.10 10.97
C GLU A 194 -18.80 -12.09 10.69
N ASP A 195 -18.45 -10.87 10.27
CA ASP A 195 -19.33 -9.70 10.07
C ASP A 195 -19.72 -8.85 11.30
N GLU A 196 -19.31 -9.22 12.52
CA GLU A 196 -19.57 -8.39 13.70
C GLU A 196 -18.62 -7.18 13.74
N ARG A 197 -19.20 -5.98 13.81
CA ARG A 197 -18.45 -4.73 14.05
C ARG A 197 -18.02 -4.68 15.51
N PHE A 198 -16.74 -4.45 15.76
CA PHE A 198 -16.19 -4.37 17.11
C PHE A 198 -15.90 -2.95 17.58
N CYS A 199 -15.93 -1.96 16.68
CA CYS A 199 -15.66 -0.57 17.02
C CYS A 199 -16.84 0.07 17.76
N ARG A 200 -16.55 0.66 18.93
CA ARG A 200 -17.53 1.27 19.84
C ARG A 200 -17.03 2.56 20.50
#